data_AF-A0A3D0D8R3-F1
#
_entry.id   AF-A0A3D0D8R3-F1
#
_cell.length_a   1.000
_cell.length_b   1.000
_cell.length_c   1.000
_cell.angle_alpha   90.00
_cell.angle_beta   90.00
_cell.angle_gamma   90.00
#
_symmetry.space_group_name_H-M   'P 1'
#
loop_
_entity.id
_entity.type
_entity.pdbx_description
1 polymer ?
#
loop_
_entity_poly.entity_id
_entity_poly.type
_entity_poly.pdbx_seq_one_letter_code
_entity_poly.pdbx_strand_id
1 'polypeptide(L)'
;LLAIPLAILEPRWHQAGFPVFDRPDMLFASRHLLLAGIRDERVRPWVETVAAQQDPTGRWQLRRSRQRESGCPFEVPGEPSRWLTAQALSVLRGFYGESDG
;
A
#
# COMPACT_ATOMS: atom_id res chain seq x y z
N LEU A 1 -8.20 -21.42 -7.13
CA LEU A 1 -8.37 -19.94 -7.04
C LEU A 1 -6.98 -19.34 -6.94
N LEU A 2 -6.44 -18.87 -8.07
CA LEU A 2 -5.02 -18.57 -8.26
C LEU A 2 -4.59 -17.33 -7.45
N ALA A 3 -3.51 -17.45 -6.68
CA ALA A 3 -2.72 -16.29 -6.26
C ALA A 3 -2.17 -15.64 -7.54
N ILE A 4 -2.49 -14.37 -7.79
CA ILE A 4 -1.92 -13.63 -8.92
C ILE A 4 -0.44 -13.37 -8.57
N PRO A 5 0.53 -13.94 -9.32
CA PRO A 5 1.93 -13.70 -9.04
C PRO A 5 2.25 -12.20 -9.16
N LEU A 6 3.02 -11.65 -8.23
CA LEU A 6 3.42 -10.24 -8.30
C LEU A 6 4.15 -9.90 -9.62
N ALA A 7 4.89 -10.87 -10.16
CA ALA A 7 5.65 -10.73 -11.40
C ALA A 7 4.79 -10.49 -12.66
N ILE A 8 3.49 -10.80 -12.62
CA ILE A 8 2.58 -10.53 -13.76
C ILE A 8 1.81 -9.22 -13.60
N LEU A 9 1.97 -8.53 -12.47
CA LEU A 9 1.36 -7.22 -12.28
C LEU A 9 2.12 -6.17 -13.09
N GLU A 10 1.36 -5.25 -13.68
CA GLU A 10 1.91 -4.04 -14.29
C GLU A 10 2.81 -3.32 -13.28
N PRO A 11 3.99 -2.79 -13.68
CA PRO A 11 4.95 -2.14 -12.76
C PRO A 11 4.33 -1.06 -11.87
N ARG A 12 3.25 -0.43 -12.34
CA ARG A 12 2.47 0.57 -11.60
C ARG A 12 1.92 0.08 -10.26
N TRP A 13 1.68 -1.23 -10.08
CA TRP A 13 1.15 -1.77 -8.82
C TRP A 13 2.11 -1.57 -7.65
N HIS A 14 3.41 -1.44 -7.93
CA HIS A 14 4.45 -1.15 -6.95
C HIS A 14 4.61 0.35 -6.66
N GLN A 15 3.91 1.22 -7.38
CA GLN A 15 4.02 2.68 -7.24
C GLN A 15 2.89 3.21 -6.36
N ALA A 16 3.05 3.07 -5.04
CA ALA A 16 2.08 3.56 -4.07
C ALA A 16 1.76 5.06 -4.28
N GLY A 17 0.48 5.38 -4.39
CA GLY A 17 0.01 6.71 -4.70
C GLY A 17 -1.12 7.18 -3.80
N PHE A 18 -1.28 8.50 -3.71
CA PHE A 18 -2.35 9.12 -2.93
C PHE A 18 -2.81 10.46 -3.55
N PRO A 19 -4.11 10.78 -3.51
CA PRO A 19 -5.23 9.86 -3.24
C PRO A 19 -5.45 8.82 -4.35
N VAL A 20 -6.10 7.71 -4.00
CA VAL A 20 -6.48 6.66 -4.96
C VAL A 20 -7.92 6.89 -5.41
N PHE A 21 -8.15 6.97 -6.72
CA PHE A 21 -9.49 7.12 -7.32
C PHE A 21 -9.83 5.94 -8.23
N ASP A 22 -9.31 5.93 -9.45
CA ASP A 22 -9.60 4.96 -10.54
C ASP A 22 -8.49 3.93 -10.74
N ARG A 23 -7.29 4.17 -10.18
CA ARG A 23 -6.12 3.32 -10.38
C ARG A 23 -5.59 2.80 -9.06
N PRO A 24 -6.05 1.65 -8.57
CA PRO A 24 -5.54 1.05 -7.35
C PRO A 24 -4.06 0.66 -7.51
N ASP A 25 -3.40 0.51 -6.37
CA ASP A 25 -2.05 -0.03 -6.23
C ASP A 25 -2.05 -1.12 -5.15
N MET A 26 -0.88 -1.73 -4.94
CA MET A 26 -0.74 -2.86 -4.02
C MET A 26 -1.05 -2.47 -2.57
N LEU A 27 -0.67 -1.27 -2.14
CA LEU A 27 -0.95 -0.79 -0.79
C LEU A 27 -2.46 -0.62 -0.57
N PHE A 28 -3.15 -0.01 -1.54
CA PHE A 28 -4.61 0.10 -1.52
C PHE A 28 -5.28 -1.28 -1.47
N ALA A 29 -4.90 -2.19 -2.34
CA ALA A 29 -5.51 -3.52 -2.44
C ALA A 29 -5.28 -4.35 -1.17
N SER A 30 -4.04 -4.43 -0.67
CA SER A 30 -3.71 -5.14 0.58
C SER A 30 -4.56 -4.65 1.74
N ARG A 31 -4.73 -3.33 1.88
CA ARG A 31 -5.59 -2.78 2.94
C ARG A 31 -7.03 -3.24 2.83
N HIS A 32 -7.62 -3.23 1.64
CA HIS A 32 -9.02 -3.62 1.48
C HIS A 32 -9.22 -5.12 1.71
N LEU A 33 -8.26 -5.95 1.28
CA LEU A 33 -8.28 -7.38 1.57
C LEU A 33 -8.21 -7.65 3.08
N LEU A 34 -7.31 -6.96 3.80
CA LEU A 34 -7.19 -7.09 5.25
C LEU A 34 -8.44 -6.59 6.00
N LEU A 35 -9.04 -5.48 5.55
CA LEU A 35 -10.30 -4.99 6.10
C LEU A 35 -11.47 -5.95 5.86
N ALA A 36 -11.44 -6.71 4.76
CA ALA A 36 -12.38 -7.78 4.47
C ALA A 36 -12.06 -9.09 5.24
N GLY A 37 -11.07 -9.09 6.15
CA GLY A 37 -10.68 -10.26 6.94
C GLY A 37 -9.80 -11.27 6.19
N ILE A 38 -9.35 -10.94 4.98
CA ILE A 38 -8.53 -11.85 4.16
C ILE A 38 -7.06 -11.68 4.55
N ARG A 39 -6.50 -12.68 5.23
CA ARG A 39 -5.12 -12.68 5.76
C ARG A 39 -4.30 -13.92 5.37
N ASP A 40 -4.76 -14.68 4.39
CA ASP A 40 -4.12 -15.93 3.96
C ASP A 40 -2.84 -15.72 3.12
N GLU A 41 -2.18 -16.81 2.70
CA GLU A 41 -0.91 -16.76 1.97
C GLU A 41 -0.96 -15.96 0.66
N ARG A 42 -2.14 -15.70 0.08
CA ARG A 42 -2.26 -14.94 -1.16
C ARG A 42 -1.97 -13.46 -0.95
N VAL A 43 -2.23 -12.94 0.25
CA VAL A 43 -1.98 -11.53 0.63
C VAL A 43 -0.54 -11.32 1.07
N ARG A 44 0.13 -12.37 1.55
CA ARG A 44 1.50 -12.31 2.10
C ARG A 44 2.51 -11.61 1.17
N PRO A 45 2.66 -11.99 -0.11
CA PRO A 45 3.67 -11.36 -0.97
C PRO A 45 3.44 -9.86 -1.16
N TRP A 46 2.17 -9.44 -1.14
CA TRP A 46 1.77 -8.05 -1.31
C TRP A 46 2.14 -7.24 -0.07
N VAL A 47 1.91 -7.79 1.12
CA VAL A 47 2.29 -7.19 2.40
C VAL A 47 3.81 -7.12 2.56
N GLU A 48 4.53 -8.18 2.20
CA GLU A 48 6.00 -8.20 2.22
C GLU A 48 6.58 -7.16 1.27
N THR A 49 5.97 -6.97 0.10
CA THR A 49 6.36 -5.91 -0.84
C THR A 49 6.10 -4.52 -0.26
N VAL A 50 4.98 -4.31 0.45
CA VAL A 50 4.73 -3.06 1.17
C VAL A 50 5.79 -2.85 2.24
N ALA A 51 6.11 -3.87 3.05
CA ALA A 51 7.14 -3.79 4.09
C ALA A 51 8.52 -3.40 3.51
N ALA A 52 8.91 -4.02 2.39
CA ALA A 52 10.19 -3.78 1.73
C ALA A 52 10.33 -2.36 1.14
N GLN A 53 9.23 -1.62 0.97
CA GLN A 53 9.25 -0.23 0.49
C GLN A 53 9.46 0.80 1.61
N GLN A 54 9.54 0.37 2.87
CA GLN A 54 9.84 1.25 3.99
C GLN A 54 11.24 1.86 3.82
N ASP A 55 11.35 3.17 3.95
CA ASP A 55 12.64 3.86 3.95
C ASP A 55 13.36 3.75 5.31
N PRO A 56 14.65 4.14 5.40
CA PRO A 56 15.41 4.06 6.65
C PRO A 56 14.84 4.87 7.83
N THR A 57 13.94 5.82 7.56
CA THR A 57 13.25 6.62 8.59
C THR A 57 11.90 6.02 9.02
N GLY A 58 11.56 4.85 8.47
CA GLY A 58 10.32 4.14 8.76
C GLY A 58 9.12 4.64 7.95
N ARG A 59 9.33 5.40 6.86
CA ARG A 59 8.28 6.05 6.08
C ARG A 59 8.15 5.48 4.67
N TRP A 60 7.03 5.76 4.01
CA TRP A 60 6.78 5.37 2.62
C TRP A 60 6.75 6.60 1.72
N GLN A 61 7.52 6.56 0.64
CA GLN A 61 7.60 7.65 -0.33
C GLN A 61 6.37 7.69 -1.23
N LEU A 62 5.87 8.89 -1.52
CA LEU A 62 4.85 9.08 -2.55
C LEU A 62 5.47 8.80 -3.92
N ARG A 63 4.96 7.81 -4.67
CA ARG A 63 5.42 7.57 -6.04
C ARG A 63 4.51 8.20 -7.08
N ARG A 64 3.23 8.36 -6.75
CA ARG A 64 2.22 8.93 -7.64
C ARG A 64 1.30 9.87 -6.87
N SER A 65 1.33 11.15 -7.23
CA SER A 65 0.46 12.18 -6.66
C SER A 65 -0.74 12.42 -7.58
N ARG A 66 -1.91 12.65 -6.97
CA ARG A 66 -3.11 13.18 -7.64
C ARG A 66 -3.61 14.46 -6.98
N GLN A 67 -2.66 15.29 -6.57
CA GLN A 67 -2.91 16.58 -5.93
C GLN A 67 -3.78 17.50 -6.80
N ARG A 68 -3.54 17.53 -8.13
CA ARG A 68 -4.29 18.39 -9.06
C ARG A 68 -5.78 18.03 -9.10
N GLU A 69 -6.08 16.74 -9.08
CA GLU A 69 -7.44 16.21 -9.15
C GLU A 69 -8.20 16.31 -7.83
N SER A 70 -7.46 16.36 -6.71
CA SER A 70 -8.05 16.39 -5.36
C SER A 70 -8.27 17.80 -4.80
N GLY A 71 -7.68 18.83 -5.41
CA GLY A 71 -7.84 20.23 -4.99
C GLY A 71 -7.26 20.55 -3.60
N CYS A 72 -6.51 19.63 -3.00
CA CYS A 72 -5.93 19.75 -1.66
C CYS A 72 -4.42 19.54 -1.73
N PRO A 73 -3.60 20.30 -0.98
CA PRO A 73 -2.17 20.11 -1.00
C PRO A 73 -1.74 18.78 -0.35
N PHE A 74 -0.86 18.06 -1.03
CA PHE A 74 -0.25 16.81 -0.57
C PHE A 74 1.26 16.85 -0.80
N GLU A 75 1.97 15.83 -0.28
CA GLU A 75 3.39 15.67 -0.57
C GLU A 75 3.63 15.53 -2.09
N VAL A 76 4.83 15.86 -2.55
CA VAL A 76 5.22 15.68 -3.95
C VAL A 76 5.82 14.29 -4.16
N PRO A 77 5.76 13.71 -5.38
CA PRO A 77 6.41 12.44 -5.65
C PRO A 77 7.91 12.46 -5.30
N GLY A 78 8.37 11.41 -4.62
CA GLY A 78 9.73 11.29 -4.08
C GLY A 78 9.82 11.59 -2.58
N GLU A 79 8.92 12.40 -2.03
CA GLU A 79 8.93 12.74 -0.60
C GLU A 79 8.25 11.65 0.25
N PRO A 80 8.69 11.45 1.50
CA PRO A 80 7.97 10.63 2.46
C PRO A 80 6.53 11.13 2.68
N SER A 81 5.54 10.28 2.44
CA SER A 81 4.12 10.62 2.59
C SER A 81 3.56 10.18 3.92
N ARG A 82 2.94 11.09 4.67
CA ARG A 82 2.24 10.75 5.92
C ARG A 82 1.06 9.82 5.67
N TRP A 83 0.39 9.97 4.54
CA TRP A 83 -0.79 9.19 4.17
C TRP A 83 -0.40 7.77 3.81
N LEU A 84 0.58 7.59 2.92
CA LEU A 84 1.06 6.25 2.58
C LEU A 84 1.67 5.56 3.79
N THR A 85 2.39 6.29 4.64
CA THR A 85 2.96 5.73 5.87
C THR A 85 1.86 5.21 6.80
N ALA A 86 0.81 6.00 7.06
CA ALA A 86 -0.30 5.54 7.91
C ALA A 86 -1.02 4.30 7.35
N GLN A 87 -1.23 4.27 6.03
CA GLN A 87 -1.87 3.14 5.34
C GLN A 87 -0.98 1.89 5.39
N ALA A 88 0.33 2.04 5.16
CA ALA A 88 1.29 0.94 5.22
C ALA A 88 1.37 0.37 6.64
N LEU A 89 1.47 1.21 7.67
CA LEU A 89 1.44 0.76 9.05
C LEU A 89 0.14 0.03 9.40
N SER A 90 -1.01 0.50 8.90
CA SER A 90 -2.29 -0.20 9.06
C SER A 90 -2.29 -1.58 8.39
N VAL A 91 -1.68 -1.72 7.22
CA VAL A 91 -1.54 -3.00 6.51
C VAL A 91 -0.61 -3.95 7.28
N LEU A 92 0.55 -3.47 7.70
CA LEU A 92 1.53 -4.26 8.44
C LEU A 92 0.96 -4.72 9.79
N ARG A 93 0.30 -3.83 10.53
CA ARG A 93 -0.40 -4.18 11.77
C ARG A 93 -1.54 -5.17 11.51
N GLY A 94 -2.31 -4.97 10.45
CA GLY A 94 -3.43 -5.86 10.11
C GLY A 94 -2.98 -7.27 9.71
N PHE A 95 -1.78 -7.43 9.14
CA PHE A 95 -1.30 -8.74 8.70
C PHE A 95 -0.39 -9.43 9.73
N TYR A 96 0.53 -8.70 10.38
CA TYR A 96 1.50 -9.24 11.33
C TYR A 96 1.10 -9.07 12.80
N GLY A 97 0.17 -8.15 13.10
CA GLY A 97 -0.30 -7.95 14.46
C GLY A 97 -1.04 -9.18 14.96
N GLU A 98 -0.88 -9.47 16.25
CA GLU A 98 -1.71 -10.47 16.93
C GLU A 98 -3.18 -10.12 16.71
N SER A 99 -3.97 -11.13 16.37
CA SER A 99 -5.41 -10.98 16.43
C SER A 99 -5.73 -10.93 17.92
N ASP A 100 -6.15 -9.78 18.44
CA ASP A 100 -6.88 -9.78 19.70
C ASP A 100 -8.03 -10.78 19.48
N GLY A 101 -7.94 -11.93 20.14
CA GLY A 101 -8.79 -13.10 19.92
C GLY A 101 -10.27 -12.82 20.11
#